data_AF-A0A946ZWZ3-F1
#
_entry.id   AF-A0A946ZWZ3-F1
#
_cell.length_a   1.000
_cell.length_b   1.000
_cell.length_c   1.000
_cell.angle_alpha   90.00
_cell.angle_beta   90.00
_cell.angle_gamma   90.00
#
_symmetry.space_group_name_H-M   'P 1'
#
loop_
_entity.id
_entity.type
_entity.pdbx_description
1 polymer ?
#
loop_
_entity_poly.entity_id
_entity_poly.type
_entity_poly.pdbx_seq_one_letter_code
_entity_poly.pdbx_strand_id
1 'polypeptide(L)'
;MRIHFIAIGGSAMHNLALALQDKGYQVSGSDDVIFEPSKSRLEAAGLLPIEMGWFPENITSDLDVVVVGMHAKADNPELERATALKLKVYSYPEFLFEQSRFKTRVVIGGSHGKTTI
;
A
#
# COMPACT_ATOMS: atom_id res chain seq x y z
N MET A 1 -5.05 12.69 -4.13
CA MET A 1 -5.60 11.33 -4.26
C MET A 1 -5.69 10.71 -2.88
N ARG A 2 -6.76 9.96 -2.60
CA ARG A 2 -6.95 9.14 -1.41
C ARG A 2 -6.66 7.68 -1.76
N ILE A 3 -5.66 7.12 -1.09
CA ILE A 3 -5.13 5.79 -1.40
C ILE A 3 -5.15 4.98 -0.12
N HIS A 4 -5.80 3.81 -0.18
CA HIS A 4 -5.82 2.87 0.94
C HIS A 4 -4.96 1.64 0.60
N PHE A 5 -4.09 1.24 1.52
CA PHE A 5 -3.23 0.08 1.41
C PHE A 5 -3.78 -1.08 2.22
N ILE A 6 -4.08 -2.19 1.56
CA ILE A 6 -4.33 -3.47 2.24
C ILE A 6 -2.99 -4.20 2.36
N ALA A 7 -2.58 -4.54 3.59
CA ALA A 7 -1.26 -5.04 3.97
C ALA A 7 -0.14 -3.99 3.84
N ILE A 8 -0.32 -2.83 4.49
CA ILE A 8 0.61 -1.69 4.43
C ILE A 8 1.99 -1.98 5.05
N GLY A 9 2.09 -2.91 5.99
CA GLY A 9 3.32 -3.25 6.72
C GLY A 9 4.37 -4.00 5.91
N GLY A 10 4.02 -4.51 4.73
CA GLY A 10 4.95 -5.20 3.84
C GLY A 10 6.20 -4.36 3.49
N SER A 11 7.35 -5.02 3.30
CA SER A 11 8.64 -4.34 3.07
C SER A 11 8.64 -3.38 1.89
N ALA A 12 7.96 -3.74 0.79
CA ALA A 12 7.77 -2.85 -0.36
C ALA A 12 6.59 -1.89 -0.16
N MET A 13 5.53 -2.34 0.53
CA MET A 13 4.28 -1.61 0.70
C MET A 13 4.46 -0.35 1.54
N HIS A 14 5.10 -0.43 2.72
CA HIS A 14 5.28 0.74 3.58
C HIS A 14 6.16 1.79 2.92
N ASN A 15 7.22 1.38 2.21
CA ASN A 15 8.08 2.32 1.48
C ASN A 15 7.31 3.06 0.37
N LEU A 16 6.42 2.37 -0.33
CA LEU A 16 5.54 3.01 -1.31
C LEU A 16 4.53 3.95 -0.64
N ALA A 17 3.91 3.54 0.47
CA ALA A 17 2.98 4.38 1.22
C ALA A 17 3.63 5.69 1.69
N LEU A 18 4.83 5.60 2.26
CA LEU A 18 5.65 6.77 2.66
C LEU A 18 5.95 7.69 1.46
N ALA A 19 6.43 7.12 0.35
CA ALA A 19 6.76 7.91 -0.84
C ALA A 19 5.53 8.61 -1.46
N LEU A 20 4.34 8.01 -1.35
CA LEU A 20 3.09 8.62 -1.83
C LEU A 20 2.60 9.72 -0.88
N GLN A 21 2.79 9.56 0.43
CA GLN A 21 2.51 10.61 1.40
C GLN A 21 3.42 11.82 1.18
N ASP A 22 4.72 11.61 0.96
CA ASP A 22 5.68 12.67 0.64
C ASP A 22 5.32 13.40 -0.67
N LYS A 23 4.68 12.70 -1.61
CA LYS A 23 4.14 13.28 -2.85
C LYS A 23 2.87 14.13 -2.62
N GLY A 24 2.34 14.17 -1.40
CA GLY A 24 1.14 14.91 -1.02
C GLY A 24 -0.17 14.14 -1.22
N TYR A 25 -0.13 12.81 -1.34
CA TYR A 25 -1.35 12.00 -1.34
C TYR A 25 -1.82 11.70 0.08
N GLN A 26 -3.13 11.52 0.23
CA GLN A 26 -3.74 11.07 1.47
C GLN A 26 -3.64 9.55 1.47
N VAL A 27 -2.82 9.03 2.37
CA VAL A 27 -2.53 7.60 2.47
C VAL A 27 -3.10 7.07 3.77
N SER A 28 -3.78 5.95 3.69
CA SER A 28 -4.18 5.13 4.83
C SER A 28 -3.87 3.67 4.53
N GLY A 29 -3.96 2.82 5.53
CA GLY A 29 -3.83 1.39 5.31
C GLY A 29 -4.20 0.57 6.52
N SER A 30 -4.29 -0.73 6.28
CA SER A 30 -4.61 -1.76 7.25
C SER A 30 -3.61 -2.91 7.13
N ASP A 31 -3.38 -3.60 8.24
CA ASP A 31 -2.52 -4.78 8.31
C ASP A 31 -2.89 -5.61 9.54
N ASP A 32 -2.72 -6.93 9.48
CA ASP A 32 -2.95 -7.82 10.62
C ASP A 32 -1.77 -7.80 11.60
N VAL A 33 -0.55 -7.60 11.10
CA VAL A 33 0.64 -7.46 11.93
C VAL A 33 1.75 -6.66 11.23
N ILE A 34 2.30 -5.69 11.94
CA ILE A 34 3.40 -4.86 11.43
C ILE A 34 4.63 -5.02 12.31
N PHE A 35 5.73 -5.44 11.68
CA PHE A 35 7.03 -5.62 12.33
C PHE A 35 7.99 -4.48 11.98
N GLU A 36 9.10 -4.40 12.73
CA GLU A 36 10.21 -3.52 12.38
C GLU A 36 10.90 -3.98 11.08
N PRO A 37 11.41 -3.05 10.24
CA PRO A 37 11.46 -1.60 10.44
C PRO A 37 10.18 -0.86 10.00
N SER A 38 9.20 -1.56 9.42
CA SER A 38 7.99 -0.93 8.86
C SER A 38 7.19 -0.19 9.93
N LYS A 39 7.07 -0.77 11.13
CA LYS A 39 6.29 -0.22 12.24
C LYS A 39 6.75 1.18 12.64
N SER A 40 8.00 1.33 13.08
CA SER A 40 8.55 2.63 13.50
C SER A 40 8.51 3.67 12.39
N ARG A 41 8.70 3.26 11.13
CA ARG A 41 8.66 4.18 9.98
C ARG A 41 7.25 4.68 9.65
N LEU A 42 6.26 3.79 9.70
CA LEU A 42 4.86 4.16 9.51
C LEU A 42 4.38 5.04 10.67
N GLU A 43 4.79 4.73 11.90
CA GLU A 43 4.45 5.53 13.08
C GLU A 43 5.00 6.95 12.99
N ALA A 44 6.29 7.11 12.66
CA ALA A 44 6.94 8.41 12.49
C ALA A 44 6.27 9.27 11.40
N ALA A 45 5.65 8.63 10.41
CA ALA A 45 4.94 9.27 9.32
C ALA A 45 3.43 9.47 9.60
N GLY A 46 2.92 9.02 10.75
CA GLY A 46 1.50 9.06 11.10
C GLY A 46 0.62 8.15 10.24
N LEU A 47 1.22 7.11 9.64
CA LEU A 47 0.56 6.12 8.79
C LEU A 47 0.36 4.76 9.46
N LEU A 48 0.84 4.59 10.70
CA LEU A 48 0.62 3.35 11.44
C LEU A 48 -0.89 3.19 11.72
N PRO A 49 -1.51 2.05 11.34
CA PRO A 49 -2.91 1.79 11.67
C PRO A 49 -3.13 1.88 13.18
N ILE A 50 -4.23 2.53 13.58
CA ILE A 50 -4.61 2.67 15.00
C ILE A 50 -4.94 1.30 15.59
N GLU A 51 -5.61 0.46 14.80
CA GLU A 51 -5.98 -0.90 15.14
C GLU A 51 -5.43 -1.86 14.07
N MET A 52 -4.93 -3.02 14.51
CA MET A 52 -4.46 -4.07 13.62
C MET A 52 -5.64 -4.97 13.23
N GLY A 53 -5.73 -5.33 11.96
CA GLY A 53 -6.83 -6.11 11.41
C GLY A 53 -7.30 -5.59 10.06
N TRP A 54 -8.50 -6.03 9.67
CA TRP A 54 -9.13 -5.72 8.39
C TRP A 54 -10.52 -5.15 8.66
N PHE A 55 -10.74 -3.89 8.28
CA PHE A 55 -11.93 -3.13 8.64
C PHE A 55 -12.61 -2.59 7.37
N PRO A 56 -13.68 -3.24 6.87
CA PRO A 56 -14.41 -2.77 5.70
C PRO A 56 -14.91 -1.32 5.80
N GLU A 57 -15.08 -0.82 7.02
CA GLU A 57 -15.48 0.54 7.32
C GLU A 57 -14.43 1.57 6.88
N ASN A 58 -13.15 1.18 6.81
CA ASN A 58 -12.07 2.01 6.29
C ASN A 58 -12.15 2.16 4.76
N ILE A 59 -12.94 1.32 4.09
CA ILE A 59 -13.11 1.34 2.64
C ILE A 59 -14.36 2.15 2.29
N THR A 60 -14.10 3.42 2.00
CA THR A 60 -15.12 4.42 1.71
C THR A 60 -15.14 4.81 0.24
N SER A 61 -16.27 5.33 -0.24
CA SER A 61 -16.47 5.67 -1.66
C SER A 61 -15.66 6.88 -2.15
N ASP A 62 -15.09 7.67 -1.24
CA ASP A 62 -14.21 8.79 -1.55
C ASP A 62 -12.74 8.37 -1.74
N LEU A 63 -12.40 7.09 -1.55
CA LEU A 63 -11.11 6.54 -1.96
C LEU A 63 -11.00 6.59 -3.49
N ASP A 64 -9.86 7.06 -3.99
CA ASP A 64 -9.57 7.04 -5.42
C ASP A 64 -9.05 5.66 -5.85
N VAL A 65 -8.27 5.02 -4.98
CA VAL A 65 -7.54 3.79 -5.25
C VAL A 65 -7.36 2.94 -3.99
N VAL A 66 -7.48 1.61 -4.14
CA VAL A 66 -7.04 0.61 -3.17
C VAL A 66 -5.83 -0.14 -3.74
N VAL A 67 -4.74 -0.22 -2.97
CA VAL A 67 -3.53 -0.97 -3.34
C VAL A 67 -3.43 -2.21 -2.48
N VAL A 68 -3.36 -3.37 -3.11
CA VAL A 68 -3.39 -4.68 -2.44
C VAL A 68 -1.99 -5.27 -2.42
N GLY A 69 -1.51 -5.57 -1.21
CA GLY A 69 -0.24 -6.25 -0.98
C GLY A 69 -0.40 -7.76 -1.11
N MET A 70 0.71 -8.46 -1.35
CA MET A 70 0.72 -9.92 -1.56
C MET A 70 0.23 -10.74 -0.36
N HIS A 71 0.25 -10.18 0.85
CA HIS A 71 -0.22 -10.84 2.06
C HIS A 71 -1.74 -10.68 2.28
N ALA A 72 -2.41 -9.84 1.50
CA ALA A 72 -3.86 -9.76 1.52
C ALA A 72 -4.44 -11.05 0.92
N LYS A 73 -5.23 -11.78 1.72
CA LYS A 73 -5.93 -12.98 1.26
C LYS A 73 -7.10 -12.60 0.36
N ALA A 74 -7.55 -13.56 -0.46
CA ALA A 74 -8.66 -13.35 -1.38
C ALA A 74 -10.01 -13.10 -0.67
N ASP A 75 -10.14 -13.56 0.56
CA ASP A 75 -11.29 -13.36 1.46
C ASP A 75 -11.14 -12.12 2.35
N ASN A 76 -10.23 -11.19 2.01
CA ASN A 76 -10.06 -9.97 2.77
C ASN A 76 -11.33 -9.10 2.68
N PRO A 77 -11.96 -8.74 3.80
CA PRO A 77 -13.25 -8.07 3.79
C PRO A 77 -13.17 -6.62 3.30
N GLU A 78 -11.99 -5.98 3.37
CA GLU A 78 -11.74 -4.66 2.76
C GLU A 78 -11.70 -4.76 1.23
N LEU A 79 -11.11 -5.84 0.69
CA LEU A 79 -11.07 -6.08 -0.76
C LEU A 79 -12.47 -6.36 -1.32
N GLU A 80 -13.27 -7.16 -0.62
CA GLU A 80 -14.67 -7.40 -0.99
C GLU A 80 -15.45 -6.08 -1.01
N ARG A 81 -15.28 -5.25 0.02
CA ARG A 81 -15.93 -3.94 0.11
C ARG A 81 -15.50 -3.00 -1.01
N ALA A 82 -14.20 -2.94 -1.32
CA ALA A 82 -13.67 -2.12 -2.40
C ALA A 82 -14.27 -2.52 -3.76
N THR A 83 -14.41 -3.83 -3.99
CA THR A 83 -15.03 -4.41 -5.18
C THR A 83 -16.51 -4.06 -5.25
N ALA A 84 -17.25 -4.19 -4.15
CA ALA A 84 -18.66 -3.84 -4.06
C ALA A 84 -18.92 -2.35 -4.35
N LEU A 85 -18.02 -1.47 -3.90
CA LEU A 85 -18.05 -0.04 -4.18
C LEU A 85 -17.50 0.33 -5.57
N LYS A 86 -17.02 -0.65 -6.35
CA LYS A 86 -16.40 -0.46 -7.69
C LYS A 86 -15.21 0.50 -7.67
N LEU A 87 -14.45 0.50 -6.58
CA LEU A 87 -13.21 1.26 -6.48
C LEU A 87 -12.15 0.70 -7.42
N LYS A 88 -11.18 1.55 -7.80
CA LYS A 88 -10.01 1.08 -8.55
C LYS A 88 -9.11 0.30 -7.60
N VAL A 89 -8.96 -1.00 -7.87
CA VAL A 89 -8.07 -1.87 -7.12
C VAL A 89 -6.85 -2.19 -7.98
N TYR A 90 -5.66 -2.01 -7.43
CA TYR A 90 -4.41 -2.39 -8.07
C TYR A 90 -3.59 -3.30 -7.15
N SER A 91 -2.90 -4.27 -7.72
CA SER A 91 -1.77 -4.87 -7.03
C SER A 91 -0.61 -3.87 -6.90
N TYR A 92 0.29 -4.09 -5.94
CA TYR A 92 1.53 -3.31 -5.83
C TYR A 92 2.27 -3.06 -7.17
N PRO A 93 2.60 -4.10 -7.98
CA PRO A 93 3.34 -3.87 -9.23
C PRO A 93 2.53 -3.09 -10.28
N GLU A 94 1.21 -3.29 -10.36
CA GLU A 94 0.34 -2.53 -11.25
C GLU A 94 0.29 -1.05 -10.86
N PHE A 95 0.15 -0.77 -9.57
CA PHE A 95 0.14 0.60 -9.08
C PHE A 95 1.48 1.29 -9.31
N LEU A 96 2.59 0.59 -9.07
CA LEU A 96 3.92 1.11 -9.36
C LEU A 96 4.08 1.42 -10.86
N PHE A 97 3.58 0.55 -11.73
CA PHE A 97 3.56 0.79 -13.18
C PHE A 97 2.74 2.04 -13.52
N GLU A 98 1.53 2.19 -12.99
CA GLU A 98 0.68 3.37 -13.24
C GLU A 98 1.36 4.67 -12.78
N GLN A 99 2.00 4.69 -11.60
CA GLN A 99 2.74 5.85 -11.08
C GLN A 99 4.00 6.21 -11.89
N SER A 100 4.50 5.26 -12.68
CA SER A 100 5.75 5.40 -13.45
C SER A 100 5.55 5.32 -14.96
N ARG A 101 4.30 5.23 -15.45
CA ARG A 101 3.97 5.02 -16.88
C ARG A 101 4.68 6.01 -17.81
N PHE A 102 4.79 7.26 -17.40
CA PHE A 102 5.39 8.35 -18.19
C PHE A 102 6.76 8.80 -17.67
N LYS A 103 7.40 7.98 -16.84
CA LYS A 103 8.72 8.26 -16.26
C LYS A 103 9.78 7.33 -16.86
N THR A 104 11.02 7.79 -16.90
CA THR A 104 12.17 6.91 -17.11
C THR A 104 12.25 5.94 -15.93
N ARG A 105 12.24 4.64 -16.23
CA ARG A 105 12.32 3.58 -15.23
C ARG A 105 13.69 2.93 -15.31
N VAL A 106 14.42 2.97 -14.20
CA VAL A 106 15.66 2.21 -14.01
C VAL A 106 15.33 0.99 -13.17
N VAL A 107 15.56 -0.21 -13.71
CA VAL A 107 15.26 -1.47 -13.03
C VAL A 107 16.57 -2.20 -12.76
N ILE A 108 16.83 -2.48 -11.48
CA ILE A 108 18.03 -3.21 -11.03
C ILE A 108 17.63 -4.67 -10.80
N GLY A 109 18.08 -5.54 -11.70
CA GLY A 109 17.88 -6.99 -11.63
C GLY A 109 19.11 -7.72 -11.12
N GLY A 110 18.94 -8.93 -10.57
CA GLY A 110 20.04 -9.80 -10.16
C GLY A 110 19.71 -10.67 -8.94
N SER A 111 20.46 -11.75 -8.74
CA SER A 111 20.22 -12.65 -7.61
C SER A 111 20.66 -12.06 -6.28
N HIS A 112 21.77 -11.31 -6.25
CA HIS A 112 22.36 -10.73 -5.04
C HIS A 112 22.69 -9.24 -5.23
N GLY A 113 22.80 -8.46 -4.15
CA GLY A 113 23.32 -7.07 -4.17
C GLY A 113 22.36 -5.99 -4.69
N LYS A 114 21.10 -6.33 -5.00
CA LYS A 114 20.13 -5.39 -5.60
C LYS A 114 19.88 -4.12 -4.78
N THR A 115 19.94 -4.20 -3.46
CA THR A 115 19.71 -3.08 -2.53
C THR A 115 20.97 -2.26 -2.22
N THR A 116 22.12 -2.65 -2.76
CA THR A 116 23.41 -1.96 -2.56
C THR A 116 23.71 -0.96 -3.69
N ILE A 117 23.09 -1.12 -4.85
CA ILE A 117 23.34 -0.34 -6.09
C ILE A 117 22.42 0.87 -6.17
#